data_AF-A0A1Q2D2Y8-F1
#
_entry.id   AF-A0A1Q2D2Y8-F1
#
_cell.length_a   1.000
_cell.length_b   1.000
_cell.length_c   1.000
_cell.angle_alpha   90.00
_cell.angle_beta   90.00
_cell.angle_gamma   90.00
#
_symmetry.space_group_name_H-M   'P 1'
#
loop_
_entity.id
_entity.type
_entity.pdbx_description
1 polymer ?
#
loop_
_entity_poly.entity_id
_entity_poly.type
_entity_poly.pdbx_seq_one_letter_code
_entity_poly.pdbx_strand_id
1 'polypeptide(L)'
;MATSCKPRIWVACLHCYNDGSLVGQWVDCTDAADVTLAQLHGGAGGPYTGCEEVWCLDHENIPVPGEMGLAEAAEWGEVHEEVGETLWPALFAWVESGNYTSVGRCLPSTLDFEERYCGRDRT
;
A
#
# COMPACT_ATOMS: atom_id res chain seq x y z
N MET A 1 -0.48 -17.66 14.99
CA MET A 1 -0.52 -17.21 13.59
C MET A 1 0.45 -16.06 13.48
N ALA A 2 1.42 -16.12 12.56
CA ALA A 2 2.20 -14.93 12.23
C ALA A 2 1.26 -13.98 11.47
N THR A 3 1.12 -12.75 11.94
CA THR A 3 0.41 -11.70 11.21
C THR A 3 1.23 -11.39 9.96
N SER A 4 0.60 -11.44 8.78
CA SER A 4 1.25 -11.02 7.53
C SER A 4 1.67 -9.56 7.63
N CYS A 5 2.93 -9.26 7.32
CA CYS A 5 3.42 -7.88 7.26
C CYS A 5 3.33 -7.30 5.84
N LYS A 6 2.63 -7.96 4.91
CA LYS A 6 2.46 -7.47 3.54
C LYS A 6 1.70 -6.13 3.53
N PRO A 7 2.12 -5.14 2.74
CA PRO A 7 1.41 -3.89 2.59
C PRO A 7 0.09 -4.10 1.83
N ARG A 8 -1.00 -3.58 2.39
CA ARG A 8 -2.36 -3.73 1.85
C ARG A 8 -3.09 -2.42 1.94
N ILE A 9 -3.99 -2.19 1.00
CA ILE A 9 -4.85 -1.01 0.97
C ILE A 9 -6.31 -1.42 0.98
N TRP A 10 -7.14 -0.63 1.66
CA TRP A 10 -8.57 -0.64 1.45
C TRP A 10 -8.90 0.42 0.41
N VAL A 11 -9.12 -0.04 -0.82
CA VAL A 11 -9.46 0.78 -1.97
C VAL A 11 -10.97 0.85 -2.15
N ALA A 12 -11.51 2.03 -2.42
CA ALA A 12 -12.93 2.24 -2.61
C ALA A 12 -13.25 3.14 -3.81
N CYS A 13 -14.50 3.04 -4.28
CA CYS A 13 -15.07 4.00 -5.21
C CYS A 13 -15.32 5.33 -4.49
N LEU A 14 -14.63 6.40 -4.92
CA LEU A 14 -14.71 7.70 -4.25
C LEU A 14 -16.10 8.34 -4.36
N HIS A 15 -16.79 8.11 -5.50
CA HIS A 15 -18.17 8.56 -5.67
C HIS A 15 -19.11 7.94 -4.63
N CYS A 16 -19.07 6.61 -4.48
CA CYS A 16 -19.89 5.90 -3.50
C CYS A 16 -19.54 6.33 -2.07
N TYR A 17 -18.26 6.51 -1.76
CA TYR A 17 -17.82 7.00 -0.46
C TYR A 17 -18.40 8.39 -0.14
N ASN A 18 -18.34 9.32 -1.10
CA ASN A 18 -18.92 10.66 -0.95
C ASN A 18 -20.45 10.64 -0.82
N ASP A 19 -21.12 9.62 -1.35
CA ASP A 19 -22.57 9.38 -1.19
C ASP A 19 -22.91 8.58 0.09
N GLY A 20 -21.92 8.30 0.94
CA GLY A 20 -22.10 7.63 2.24
C GLY A 20 -22.16 6.10 2.15
N SER A 21 -21.74 5.51 1.02
CA SER A 21 -21.71 4.06 0.79
C SER A 21 -20.28 3.52 0.74
N LEU A 22 -19.98 2.52 1.57
CA LEU A 22 -18.68 1.85 1.58
C LEU A 22 -18.61 0.75 0.51
N VAL A 23 -18.25 1.15 -0.70
CA VAL A 23 -18.05 0.24 -1.84
C VAL A 23 -16.55 0.16 -2.14
N GLY A 24 -15.92 -0.89 -1.61
CA GLY A 24 -14.48 -1.08 -1.70
C GLY A 24 -14.06 -2.47 -1.22
N GLN A 25 -12.76 -2.76 -1.31
CA GLN A 25 -12.20 -4.03 -0.87
C GLN A 25 -10.74 -3.86 -0.41
N TRP A 26 -10.29 -4.79 0.42
CA TRP A 26 -8.86 -4.93 0.74
C TRP A 26 -8.13 -5.62 -0.41
N VAL A 27 -7.04 -5.01 -0.88
CA VAL A 27 -6.12 -5.61 -1.87
C VAL A 27 -4.69 -5.51 -1.39
N ASP A 28 -3.85 -6.44 -1.84
CA ASP A 28 -2.41 -6.35 -1.64
C ASP A 28 -1.86 -5.24 -2.53
N CYS A 29 -0.83 -4.52 -2.07
CA CYS A 29 -0.26 -3.41 -2.85
C CYS A 29 0.30 -3.86 -4.20
N THR A 30 0.77 -5.11 -4.31
CA THR A 30 1.23 -5.72 -5.58
C THR A 30 0.13 -5.82 -6.63
N ASP A 31 -1.14 -5.85 -6.21
CA ASP A 31 -2.30 -5.96 -7.10
C ASP A 31 -3.01 -4.61 -7.28
N ALA A 32 -2.51 -3.52 -6.67
CA ALA A 32 -3.21 -2.24 -6.61
C ALA A 32 -3.44 -1.62 -8.00
N ALA A 33 -2.48 -1.78 -8.91
CA ALA A 33 -2.56 -1.24 -10.28
C ALA A 33 -3.67 -1.90 -11.13
N ASP A 34 -4.07 -3.12 -10.78
CA ASP A 34 -5.05 -3.91 -11.54
C ASP A 34 -6.48 -3.73 -11.01
N VAL A 35 -6.67 -2.92 -9.96
CA VAL A 35 -8.00 -2.68 -9.38
C VAL A 35 -8.87 -1.91 -10.35
N THR A 36 -10.02 -2.50 -10.66
CA THR A 36 -11.05 -1.88 -11.51
C THR A 36 -12.27 -1.46 -10.72
N LEU A 37 -12.94 -0.41 -11.18
CA LEU A 37 -14.26 0.00 -10.65
C LEU A 37 -15.28 -1.13 -10.67
N ALA A 38 -15.26 -1.97 -11.72
CA ALA A 38 -16.18 -3.08 -11.85
C ALA A 38 -15.98 -4.13 -10.74
N GLN A 39 -14.72 -4.44 -10.40
CA GLN A 39 -14.41 -5.34 -9.27
C GLN A 39 -14.90 -4.76 -7.94
N LEU A 40 -14.69 -3.47 -7.69
CA LEU A 40 -15.12 -2.83 -6.43
C LEU A 40 -16.64 -2.85 -6.26
N HIS A 41 -17.40 -2.77 -7.35
CA HIS A 41 -18.86 -2.86 -7.32
C HIS A 41 -19.41 -4.29 -7.41
N GLY A 42 -18.55 -5.32 -7.41
CA GLY A 42 -18.96 -6.72 -7.44
C GLY A 42 -19.90 -7.05 -6.28
N GLY A 43 -21.19 -7.28 -6.57
CA GLY A 43 -22.22 -7.54 -5.56
C GLY A 43 -22.87 -6.30 -4.94
N ALA A 44 -22.41 -5.09 -5.27
CA ALA A 44 -22.98 -3.82 -4.80
C ALA A 44 -24.08 -3.26 -5.72
N GLY A 45 -24.28 -3.84 -6.91
CA GLY A 45 -25.31 -3.40 -7.86
C GLY A 45 -24.94 -2.17 -8.70
N GLY A 46 -23.67 -1.75 -8.67
CA GLY A 46 -23.06 -0.72 -9.53
C GLY A 46 -22.04 -1.31 -10.52
N PRO A 47 -21.20 -0.49 -11.20
CA PRO A 47 -21.03 0.96 -11.02
C PRO A 47 -22.24 1.79 -11.47
N TYR A 48 -22.40 2.97 -10.88
CA TYR A 48 -23.45 3.94 -11.21
C TYR A 48 -22.89 5.12 -12.02
N THR A 49 -23.77 5.93 -12.60
CA THR A 49 -23.38 7.20 -13.23
C THR A 49 -22.60 8.07 -12.24
N GLY A 50 -21.36 8.44 -12.59
CA GLY A 50 -20.47 9.22 -11.72
C GLY A 50 -19.40 8.40 -10.98
N CYS A 51 -19.48 7.06 -11.01
CA CYS A 51 -18.39 6.20 -10.53
C CYS A 51 -17.24 6.19 -11.53
N GLU A 52 -16.16 6.92 -11.24
CA GLU A 52 -14.97 7.02 -12.10
C GLU A 52 -13.65 6.92 -11.33
N GLU A 53 -13.63 7.39 -10.09
CA GLU A 53 -12.40 7.49 -9.30
C GLU A 53 -12.36 6.44 -8.19
N VAL A 54 -11.19 5.85 -8.03
CA VAL A 54 -10.86 4.87 -6.99
C VAL A 54 -9.72 5.41 -6.15
N TRP A 55 -9.81 5.21 -4.84
CA TRP A 55 -8.89 5.82 -3.89
C TRP A 55 -8.63 4.90 -2.71
N CYS A 56 -7.40 4.90 -2.19
CA CYS A 56 -7.06 4.19 -0.95
C CYS A 56 -7.53 5.04 0.23
N LEU A 57 -8.53 4.56 0.96
CA LEU A 57 -9.10 5.27 2.12
C LEU A 57 -8.59 4.73 3.47
N ASP A 58 -7.94 3.56 3.47
CA ASP A 58 -7.25 3.00 4.62
C ASP A 58 -6.14 2.06 4.16
N HIS A 59 -5.13 1.80 4.99
CA HIS A 59 -4.04 0.90 4.65
C HIS A 59 -3.42 0.20 5.87
N GLU A 60 -2.81 -0.95 5.63
CA GLU A 60 -2.09 -1.75 6.61
C GLU A 60 -0.65 -1.99 6.14
N ASN A 61 0.30 -1.97 7.08
CA ASN A 61 1.71 -2.28 6.85
C ASN A 61 2.42 -1.39 5.80
N ILE A 62 1.95 -0.15 5.61
CA ILE A 62 2.65 0.90 4.87
C ILE A 62 3.18 1.94 5.89
N PRO A 63 4.49 2.25 5.93
CA PRO A 63 5.12 3.05 6.98
C PRO A 63 4.97 4.58 6.80
N VAL A 64 3.92 5.02 6.10
CA VAL A 64 3.57 6.44 5.96
C VAL A 64 2.09 6.61 6.24
N PRO A 65 1.66 7.70 6.87
CA PRO A 65 0.24 7.96 7.09
C PRO A 65 -0.40 8.54 5.83
N GLY A 66 -1.70 8.30 5.68
CA GLY A 66 -2.56 9.06 4.78
C GLY A 66 -3.21 8.21 3.71
N GLU A 67 -3.99 8.88 2.88
CA GLU A 67 -4.62 8.28 1.71
C GLU A 67 -3.70 8.41 0.50
N MET A 68 -3.86 7.52 -0.48
CA MET A 68 -3.00 7.51 -1.67
C MET A 68 -3.73 7.02 -2.92
N GLY A 69 -3.16 7.34 -4.08
CA GLY A 69 -3.61 6.79 -5.36
C GLY A 69 -3.11 5.36 -5.56
N LEU A 70 -3.75 4.61 -6.46
CA LEU A 70 -3.34 3.23 -6.76
C LEU A 70 -1.93 3.10 -7.32
N ALA A 71 -1.45 4.11 -8.06
CA ALA A 71 -0.08 4.11 -8.56
C ALA A 71 0.94 4.17 -7.42
N GLU A 72 0.68 4.98 -6.40
CA GLU A 72 1.56 5.07 -5.22
C GLU A 72 1.48 3.79 -4.37
N ALA A 73 0.29 3.22 -4.20
CA ALA A 73 0.16 1.93 -3.54
C ALA A 73 0.89 0.80 -4.28
N ALA A 74 0.83 0.79 -5.62
CA ALA A 74 1.56 -0.19 -6.44
C ALA A 74 3.08 -0.06 -6.24
N GLU A 75 3.60 1.18 -6.19
CA GLU A 75 5.02 1.43 -5.90
C GLU A 75 5.43 0.90 -4.51
N TRP A 76 4.56 0.98 -3.49
CA TRP A 76 4.80 0.31 -2.20
C TRP A 76 4.83 -1.21 -2.30
N GLY A 77 4.03 -1.79 -3.20
CA GLY A 77 4.08 -3.21 -3.55
C GLY A 77 5.43 -3.60 -4.13
N GLU A 78 5.96 -2.82 -5.08
CA GLU A 78 7.27 -3.02 -5.70
C GLU A 78 8.40 -2.99 -4.67
N VAL A 79 8.40 -1.99 -3.77
CA VAL A 79 9.38 -1.89 -2.68
C VAL A 79 9.32 -3.13 -1.77
N HIS A 80 8.12 -3.63 -1.47
CA HIS A 80 7.97 -4.83 -0.66
C HIS A 80 8.48 -6.09 -1.36
N GLU A 81 8.25 -6.24 -2.67
CA GLU A 81 8.80 -7.36 -3.45
C GLU A 81 10.32 -7.33 -3.52
N GLU A 82 10.91 -6.14 -3.66
CA GLU A 82 12.36 -5.95 -3.71
C GLU A 82 13.03 -6.28 -2.37
N VAL A 83 12.48 -5.79 -1.25
CA VAL A 83 13.04 -6.00 0.10
C VAL A 83 12.71 -7.38 0.67
N GLY A 84 11.54 -7.91 0.31
CA GLY A 84 11.03 -9.19 0.79
C GLY A 84 10.43 -9.15 2.20
N GLU A 85 9.50 -10.08 2.44
CA GLU A 85 8.69 -10.18 3.66
C GLU A 85 9.52 -10.26 4.95
N THR A 86 10.70 -10.89 4.90
CA THR A 86 11.57 -11.06 6.07
C THR A 86 12.17 -9.74 6.56
N LEU A 87 12.54 -8.86 5.63
CA LEU A 87 13.20 -7.59 5.94
C LEU A 87 12.21 -6.42 6.01
N TRP A 88 10.96 -6.61 5.57
CA TRP A 88 9.94 -5.58 5.59
C TRP A 88 9.77 -4.90 6.96
N PRO A 89 9.70 -5.62 8.10
CA PRO A 89 9.58 -4.95 9.40
C PRO A 89 10.76 -4.02 9.75
N ALA A 90 11.96 -4.33 9.25
CA ALA A 90 13.13 -3.48 9.48
C ALA A 90 13.11 -2.23 8.58
N LEU A 91 12.69 -2.36 7.33
CA LEU A 91 12.48 -1.21 6.44
C LEU A 91 11.37 -0.32 6.97
N PHE A 92 10.26 -0.90 7.44
CA PHE A 92 9.14 -0.19 8.05
C PHE A 92 9.62 0.69 9.20
N ALA A 93 10.36 0.11 10.15
CA ALA A 93 10.92 0.85 11.28
C ALA A 93 11.93 1.94 10.85
N TRP A 94 12.69 1.69 9.79
CA TRP A 94 13.62 2.71 9.24
C TRP A 94 12.87 3.91 8.68
N VAL A 95 11.79 3.67 7.93
CA VAL A 95 10.93 4.73 7.38
C VAL A 95 10.23 5.51 8.49
N GLU A 96 9.62 4.83 9.46
CA GLU A 96 8.96 5.48 10.61
C GLU A 96 9.90 6.35 11.43
N SER A 97 11.19 5.98 11.50
CA SER A 97 12.19 6.79 12.21
C SER A 97 12.46 8.15 11.55
N GLY A 98 12.07 8.33 10.29
CA GLY A 98 12.35 9.52 9.49
C GLY A 98 13.80 9.64 9.02
N ASN A 99 14.66 8.64 9.26
CA ASN A 99 16.08 8.65 8.88
C ASN A 99 16.38 7.93 7.57
N TYR A 100 15.36 7.67 6.76
CA TYR A 100 15.50 6.96 5.50
C TYR A 100 15.89 7.90 4.35
N THR A 101 16.62 7.36 3.38
CA THR A 101 16.85 8.07 2.12
C THR A 101 15.64 7.88 1.23
N SER A 102 15.03 8.98 0.79
CA SER A 102 13.86 8.92 -0.07
C SER A 102 14.20 9.02 -1.57
N VAL A 103 13.41 8.32 -2.39
CA VAL A 103 13.45 8.34 -3.86
C VAL A 103 12.02 8.48 -4.40
N GLY A 104 11.88 9.06 -5.60
CA GLY A 104 10.57 9.19 -6.25
C GLY A 104 9.54 9.96 -5.40
N ARG A 105 8.35 9.38 -5.22
CA ARG A 105 7.24 9.90 -4.38
C ARG A 105 7.49 9.68 -2.88
N CYS A 106 8.67 10.03 -2.39
CA CYS A 106 9.06 9.83 -1.00
C CYS A 106 9.12 8.35 -0.55
N LEU A 107 9.31 7.41 -1.48
CA LEU A 107 9.52 6.00 -1.16
C LEU A 107 10.93 5.79 -0.59
N PRO A 108 11.15 4.78 0.27
CA PRO A 108 12.49 4.45 0.72
C PRO A 108 13.35 3.88 -0.40
N SER A 109 14.60 4.33 -0.49
CA SER A 109 15.60 3.68 -1.32
C SER A 109 15.97 2.32 -0.70
N THR A 110 15.65 1.25 -1.44
CA THR A 110 15.96 -0.15 -1.09
C THR A 110 17.47 -0.41 -1.07
N LEU A 111 18.22 0.16 -2.02
CA LEU A 111 19.69 0.08 -2.04
C LEU A 111 20.32 0.69 -0.79
N ASP A 112 19.90 1.91 -0.42
CA ASP A 112 20.39 2.58 0.79
C ASP A 112 19.98 1.84 2.06
N PHE A 113 18.82 1.17 2.06
CA PHE A 113 18.38 0.30 3.13
C PHE A 113 19.31 -0.90 3.27
N GLU A 114 19.60 -1.61 2.19
CA GLU A 114 20.50 -2.78 2.18
C GLU A 114 21.90 -2.43 2.67
N GLU A 115 22.47 -1.31 2.21
CA GLU A 115 23.80 -0.84 2.63
C GLU A 115 23.86 -0.50 4.12
N ARG A 116 22.77 0.07 4.68
CA ARG A 116 22.70 0.48 6.09
C ARG A 116 22.17 -0.60 7.01
N TYR A 117 21.61 -1.68 6.45
CA TYR A 117 21.05 -2.76 7.24
C TYR A 117 22.17 -3.57 7.91
N CYS A 118 22.44 -3.25 9.18
CA CYS A 118 23.48 -3.93 9.96
C CYS A 118 23.11 -5.36 10.41
N GLY A 119 21.89 -5.84 10.12
CA GLY A 119 21.44 -7.17 10.52
C GLY A 119 21.30 -7.40 12.03
N ARG A 120 20.68 -8.53 12.39
CA ARG A 120 20.76 -9.10 13.74
C ARG A 120 22.06 -9.91 13.78
N ASP A 121 22.93 -9.64 14.76
CA ASP A 121 24.28 -10.19 14.89
C ASP A 121 24.47 -11.57 14.24
N ARG A 122 25.42 -11.67 13.31
CA ARG A 122 25.97 -12.95 12.88
C ARG A 122 26.80 -13.51 14.04
N THR A 123 26.15 -14.23 14.94
CA THR A 123 26.79 -15.10 15.93
C THR A 123 26.61 -16.56 15.57
#